data_AF-A0A382Z7H9-F1
#
_entry.id   AF-A0A382Z7H9-F1
#
_cell.length_a   1.000
_cell.length_b   1.000
_cell.length_c   1.000
_cell.angle_alpha   90.00
_cell.angle_beta   90.00
_cell.angle_gamma   90.00
#
_symmetry.space_group_name_H-M   'P 1'
#
loop_
_entity.id
_entity.type
_entity.pdbx_description
1 polymer ?
#
loop_
_entity_poly.entity_id
_entity_poly.type
_entity_poly.pdbx_seq_one_letter_code
_entity_poly.pdbx_strand_id
1 'polypeptide(L)'
;MKMVDAALAKGMDRESILRNGLRAVLVSPQFLYFYENRGRLDGYALASRLSYFLWSTMPDKELLELAAKGRLREPKTLRHQVDRMLADKKSNTFVHNFTNRWLELYKLGTMPPDAKGFGAWYYRGQLERNAPEETVRFFRHLLDENLSVRNFIDSDFAFVNYPLAKLYGIKGVKSRAFEKVTLQDKRRGGLLGQASVLTTSANGIDTSPVIRGVWVLENLLGTPPSPPPDNVPAIEPDIRGTTTIRDQLAKHREVESCA
;
A
#
# COMPACT_ATOMS: atom_id res chain seq x y z
N MET A 1 5.50 31.58 22.09
CA MET A 1 5.14 32.55 23.16
C MET A 1 5.83 33.90 23.01
N LYS A 2 7.16 33.98 22.82
CA LYS A 2 7.90 35.26 22.72
C LYS A 2 7.30 36.35 21.81
N MET A 3 6.70 36.00 20.65
CA MET A 3 6.05 36.97 19.76
C MET A 3 4.73 37.55 20.32
N VAL A 4 3.95 36.73 21.03
CA VAL A 4 2.71 37.15 21.69
C VAL A 4 3.06 37.99 22.93
N ASP A 5 4.05 37.55 23.70
CA ASP A 5 4.54 38.28 24.87
C ASP A 5 5.10 39.66 24.47
N ALA A 6 5.82 39.74 23.35
CA ALA A 6 6.31 41.00 22.80
C ALA A 6 5.19 41.92 22.27
N ALA A 7 4.12 41.36 21.69
CA ALA A 7 2.97 42.13 21.25
C ALA A 7 2.16 42.68 22.43
N LEU A 8 2.01 41.89 23.50
CA LEU A 8 1.42 42.32 24.77
C LEU A 8 2.23 43.45 25.42
N ALA A 9 3.56 43.30 25.48
CA ALA A 9 4.45 44.32 26.04
C ALA A 9 4.44 45.65 25.26
N LYS A 10 4.08 45.62 23.97
CA LYS A 10 3.94 46.80 23.11
C LYS A 10 2.55 47.44 23.16
N GLY A 11 1.62 46.92 23.98
CA GLY A 11 0.27 47.47 24.10
C GLY A 11 -0.56 47.35 22.82
N MET A 12 -0.27 46.37 21.96
CA MET A 12 -1.06 46.15 20.73
C MET A 12 -2.49 45.74 21.07
N ASP A 13 -3.43 46.02 20.17
CA ASP A 13 -4.82 45.60 20.33
C ASP A 13 -4.95 44.06 20.31
N ARG A 14 -6.05 43.54 20.87
CA ARG A 14 -6.31 42.10 21.00
C ARG A 14 -6.30 41.37 19.66
N GLU A 15 -6.84 41.97 18.60
CA GLU A 15 -6.89 41.34 17.28
C GLU A 15 -5.48 41.18 16.72
N SER A 16 -4.65 42.22 16.82
CA SER A 16 -3.25 42.20 16.40
C SER A 16 -2.44 41.16 17.16
N ILE A 17 -2.65 41.01 18.48
CA ILE A 17 -1.98 40.00 19.30
C ILE A 17 -2.37 38.59 18.84
N LEU A 18 -3.66 38.32 18.64
CA LEU A 18 -4.15 37.03 18.13
C LEU A 18 -3.61 36.72 16.74
N ARG A 19 -3.64 37.71 15.83
CA ARG A 19 -3.11 37.59 14.47
C ARG A 19 -1.62 37.27 14.46
N ASN A 20 -0.84 37.92 15.30
CA ASN A 20 0.59 37.65 15.44
C ASN A 20 0.86 36.25 16.03
N GLY A 21 0.08 35.83 17.03
CA GLY A 21 0.16 34.50 17.60
C GLY A 21 -0.14 33.41 16.57
N LEU A 22 -1.25 33.55 15.84
CA LEU A 22 -1.62 32.63 14.75
C LEU A 22 -0.56 32.62 13.65
N ARG A 23 -0.05 33.78 13.23
CA ARG A 23 1.02 33.86 12.24
C ARG A 23 2.26 33.10 12.71
N ALA A 24 2.68 33.28 13.96
CA ALA A 24 3.83 32.59 14.53
C ALA A 24 3.64 31.06 14.55
N VAL A 25 2.43 30.59 14.86
CA VAL A 25 2.11 29.15 14.81
C VAL A 25 2.15 28.63 13.37
N LEU A 26 1.46 29.30 12.44
CA LEU A 26 1.32 28.83 11.06
C LEU A 26 2.65 28.83 10.26
N VAL A 27 3.62 29.67 10.63
CA VAL A 27 4.95 29.70 10.00
C VAL A 27 6.02 28.95 10.80
N SER A 28 5.65 28.33 11.94
CA SER A 28 6.59 27.58 12.76
C SER A 28 7.00 26.29 12.05
N PRO A 29 8.30 25.96 11.98
CA PRO A 29 8.76 24.67 11.44
C PRO A 29 8.12 23.47 12.15
N GLN A 30 7.84 23.59 13.46
CA GLN A 30 7.19 22.53 14.24
C GLN A 30 5.72 22.32 13.88
N PHE A 31 5.07 23.32 13.27
CA PHE A 31 3.71 23.20 12.75
C PHE A 31 3.71 22.67 11.31
N LEU A 32 4.67 23.12 10.49
CA LEU A 32 4.75 22.78 9.06
C LEU A 32 5.36 21.41 8.79
N TYR A 33 6.23 20.93 9.68
CA TYR A 33 7.01 19.70 9.48
C TYR A 33 6.86 18.75 10.67
N PHE A 34 7.05 17.45 10.41
CA PHE A 34 7.30 16.49 11.47
C PHE A 34 8.66 16.76 12.10
N TYR A 35 8.64 17.43 13.24
CA TYR A 35 9.85 17.68 14.01
C TYR A 35 10.16 16.46 14.91
N GLU A 36 10.89 15.50 14.36
CA GLU A 36 11.45 14.38 15.11
C GLU A 36 12.90 14.72 15.49
N ASN A 37 13.15 15.01 16.76
CA ASN A 37 14.52 15.24 17.25
C ASN A 37 15.42 14.04 16.91
N ARG A 38 16.70 14.30 16.60
CA ARG A 38 17.69 13.22 16.43
C ARG A 38 17.80 12.42 17.73
N GLY A 39 17.56 11.10 17.65
CA GLY A 39 17.58 10.20 18.79
C GLY A 39 16.19 9.76 19.21
N ARG A 40 15.94 9.69 20.52
CA ARG A 40 14.69 9.15 21.07
C ARG A 40 13.55 10.17 20.96
N LEU A 41 12.48 9.80 20.25
CA LEU A 41 11.27 10.61 20.09
C LEU A 41 10.66 11.01 21.43
N ASP A 42 10.30 12.29 21.60
CA ASP A 42 9.46 12.75 22.71
C ASP A 42 8.03 12.20 22.62
N GLY A 43 7.24 12.42 23.67
CA GLY A 43 5.87 11.88 23.73
C GLY A 43 4.98 12.40 22.60
N TYR A 44 5.11 13.68 22.24
CA TYR A 44 4.32 14.29 21.17
C TYR A 44 4.79 13.85 19.79
N ALA A 45 6.10 13.76 19.58
CA ALA A 45 6.67 13.23 18.35
C ALA A 45 6.24 11.76 18.13
N LEU A 46 6.24 10.94 19.19
CA LEU A 46 5.73 9.57 19.12
C LEU A 46 4.22 9.51 18.80
N ALA A 47 3.41 10.38 19.42
CA ALA A 47 1.99 10.48 19.13
C ALA A 47 1.73 10.86 17.67
N SER A 48 2.41 11.89 17.17
CA SER A 48 2.34 12.32 15.77
C SER A 48 2.74 11.19 14.83
N ARG A 49 3.87 10.52 15.10
CA ARG A 49 4.33 9.42 14.25
C ARG A 49 3.31 8.28 14.17
N LEU A 50 2.73 7.88 15.31
CA LEU A 50 1.66 6.87 15.35
C LEU A 50 0.43 7.31 14.57
N SER A 51 -0.04 8.54 14.77
CA SER A 51 -1.27 9.03 14.15
C SER A 51 -1.13 9.17 12.63
N TYR A 52 -0.01 9.68 12.15
CA TYR A 52 0.21 9.82 10.71
C TYR A 52 0.55 8.49 10.04
N PHE A 53 1.20 7.57 10.75
CA PHE A 53 1.45 6.22 10.26
C PHE A 53 0.15 5.41 10.13
N LEU A 54 -0.65 5.33 11.21
CA LEU A 54 -1.83 4.45 11.27
C LEU A 54 -3.12 5.10 10.78
N TRP A 55 -3.27 6.42 10.92
CA TRP A 55 -4.50 7.15 10.56
C TRP A 55 -4.29 8.22 9.47
N SER A 56 -3.05 8.52 9.09
CA SER A 56 -2.71 9.59 8.13
C SER A 56 -3.34 10.94 8.50
N THR A 57 -3.50 11.21 9.80
CA THR A 57 -4.05 12.47 10.32
C THR A 57 -3.49 12.77 11.71
N MET A 58 -3.87 13.91 12.27
CA MET A 58 -3.38 14.38 13.56
C MET A 58 -3.74 13.42 14.72
N PRO A 59 -2.92 13.39 15.80
CA PRO A 59 -3.25 12.67 17.02
C PRO A 59 -4.60 13.07 17.58
N ASP A 60 -5.34 12.11 18.13
CA ASP A 60 -6.54 12.44 18.90
C ASP A 60 -6.20 12.92 20.31
N LYS A 61 -7.22 13.36 21.03
CA LYS A 61 -7.08 13.90 22.38
C LYS A 61 -6.44 12.89 23.34
N GLU A 62 -6.82 11.61 23.26
CA GLU A 62 -6.27 10.56 24.12
C GLU A 62 -4.76 10.39 23.91
N LEU A 63 -4.31 10.32 22.65
CA LEU A 63 -2.89 10.18 22.33
C LEU A 63 -2.08 11.41 22.77
N LEU A 64 -2.65 12.61 22.63
CA LEU A 64 -2.04 13.86 23.12
C LEU A 64 -1.96 13.92 24.65
N GLU A 65 -2.96 13.43 25.37
CA GLU A 65 -2.94 13.39 26.84
C GLU A 65 -1.92 12.37 27.36
N LEU A 66 -1.82 11.21 26.73
CA LEU A 66 -0.82 10.19 27.07
C LEU A 66 0.60 10.68 26.77
N ALA A 67 0.78 11.43 25.67
CA ALA A 67 2.03 12.11 25.35
C ALA A 67 2.39 13.16 26.42
N ALA A 68 1.43 14.01 26.80
CA ALA A 68 1.61 15.05 27.82
C ALA A 68 2.01 14.46 29.19
N LYS A 69 1.39 13.33 29.57
CA LYS A 69 1.68 12.62 30.83
C LYS A 69 2.95 11.76 30.76
N GLY A 70 3.64 11.68 29.61
CA GLY A 70 4.83 10.84 29.43
C GLY A 70 4.57 9.33 29.41
N ARG A 71 3.30 8.91 29.44
CA ARG A 71 2.88 7.50 29.57
C ARG A 71 2.84 6.75 28.25
N LEU A 72 2.78 7.47 27.12
CA LEU A 72 2.72 6.84 25.78
C LEU A 72 3.95 5.96 25.46
N ARG A 73 5.06 6.16 26.18
CA ARG A 73 6.30 5.39 26.02
C ARG A 73 6.29 4.07 26.80
N GLU A 74 5.34 3.87 27.70
CA GLU A 74 5.22 2.61 28.44
C GLU A 74 4.81 1.50 27.46
N PRO A 75 5.53 0.36 27.37
CA PRO A 75 5.26 -0.66 26.36
C PRO A 75 3.81 -1.17 26.33
N LYS A 76 3.18 -1.30 27.51
CA LYS A 76 1.77 -1.72 27.63
C LYS A 76 0.82 -0.65 27.09
N THR A 77 1.05 0.60 27.45
CA THR A 77 0.25 1.75 26.99
C THR A 77 0.40 1.94 25.48
N LEU A 78 1.62 1.84 24.96
CA LEU A 78 1.90 1.94 23.53
C LEU A 78 1.16 0.85 22.74
N ARG A 79 1.27 -0.41 23.17
CA ARG A 79 0.60 -1.54 22.51
C ARG A 79 -0.92 -1.37 22.49
N HIS A 80 -1.49 -1.00 23.63
CA HIS A 80 -2.92 -0.72 23.73
C HIS A 80 -3.37 0.39 22.77
N GLN A 81 -2.59 1.48 22.65
CA GLN A 81 -2.90 2.55 21.70
C GLN A 81 -2.80 2.09 20.25
N VAL A 82 -1.81 1.28 19.90
CA VAL A 82 -1.71 0.69 18.55
C VAL A 82 -2.93 -0.16 18.23
N ASP A 83 -3.32 -1.07 19.13
CA ASP A 83 -4.49 -1.94 18.94
C ASP A 83 -5.78 -1.12 18.79
N ARG A 84 -5.98 -0.11 19.66
CA ARG A 84 -7.11 0.84 19.59
C ARG A 84 -7.14 1.56 18.25
N MET A 85 -6.00 2.05 17.79
CA MET A 85 -5.90 2.80 16.54
C MET A 85 -6.15 1.92 15.31
N LEU A 86 -5.69 0.67 15.31
CA LEU A 86 -5.96 -0.30 14.24
C LEU A 86 -7.43 -0.74 14.19
N ALA A 87 -8.12 -0.74 15.33
CA ALA A 87 -9.56 -1.02 15.39
C ALA A 87 -10.43 0.16 14.91
N ASP A 88 -9.92 1.40 14.92
CA ASP A 88 -10.65 2.58 14.45
C ASP A 88 -10.75 2.61 12.91
N LYS A 89 -11.89 3.08 12.38
CA LYS A 89 -12.14 3.24 10.93
C LYS A 89 -11.10 4.09 10.19
N LYS A 90 -10.42 5.01 10.89
CA LYS A 90 -9.32 5.81 10.31
C LYS A 90 -8.15 4.94 9.84
N SER A 91 -7.97 3.75 10.41
CA SER A 91 -6.96 2.79 9.97
C SER A 91 -7.18 2.24 8.56
N ASN A 92 -8.37 2.40 7.99
CA ASN A 92 -8.62 2.07 6.59
C ASN A 92 -7.66 2.83 5.66
N THR A 93 -7.30 4.07 6.00
CA THR A 93 -6.34 4.85 5.23
C THR A 93 -4.95 4.21 5.27
N PHE A 94 -4.50 3.70 6.42
CA PHE A 94 -3.26 2.94 6.51
C PHE A 94 -3.31 1.69 5.64
N VAL A 95 -4.36 0.89 5.76
CA VAL A 95 -4.52 -0.34 4.96
C VAL A 95 -4.42 -0.04 3.47
N HIS A 96 -5.20 0.93 2.98
CA HIS A 96 -5.15 1.33 1.57
C HIS A 96 -3.77 1.86 1.15
N ASN A 97 -3.21 2.82 1.87
CA ASN A 97 -1.94 3.45 1.49
C ASN A 97 -0.78 2.47 1.54
N PHE A 98 -0.73 1.63 2.58
CA PHE A 98 0.31 0.64 2.77
C PHE A 98 0.29 -0.39 1.64
N THR A 99 -0.86 -1.04 1.37
CA THR A 99 -0.93 -2.02 0.28
C THR A 99 -0.69 -1.38 -1.08
N ASN A 100 -1.21 -0.16 -1.29
CA ASN A 100 -1.05 0.55 -2.56
C ASN A 100 0.41 0.85 -2.87
N ARG A 101 1.21 1.23 -1.86
CA ARG A 101 2.64 1.49 -2.03
C ARG A 101 3.48 0.23 -2.02
N TRP A 102 3.27 -0.65 -1.04
CA TRP A 102 4.03 -1.89 -0.90
C TRP A 102 3.89 -2.79 -2.13
N LEU A 103 2.69 -2.96 -2.66
CA LEU A 103 2.44 -3.88 -3.78
C LEU A 103 2.39 -3.16 -5.12
N GLU A 104 2.77 -1.87 -5.14
CA GLU A 104 2.76 -0.99 -6.30
C GLU A 104 1.40 -0.89 -7.02
N LEU A 105 0.29 -1.07 -6.31
CA LEU A 105 -1.05 -1.07 -6.90
C LEU A 105 -1.40 0.25 -7.59
N TYR A 106 -0.71 1.35 -7.26
CA TYR A 106 -0.87 2.66 -7.93
C TYR A 106 -0.45 2.64 -9.40
N LYS A 107 0.30 1.61 -9.84
CA LYS A 107 0.67 1.42 -11.25
C LYS A 107 -0.48 0.82 -12.07
N LEU A 108 -1.50 0.24 -11.43
CA LEU A 108 -2.67 -0.29 -12.13
C LEU A 108 -3.42 0.84 -12.84
N GLY A 109 -3.86 0.59 -14.08
CA GLY A 109 -4.50 1.58 -14.94
C GLY A 109 -3.54 2.45 -15.76
N THR A 110 -2.22 2.37 -15.54
CA THR A 110 -1.24 3.13 -16.36
C THR A 110 -1.12 2.59 -17.80
N MET A 111 -1.31 1.29 -17.99
CA MET A 111 -1.33 0.62 -19.29
C MET A 111 -2.51 -0.36 -19.35
N PRO A 112 -3.76 0.12 -19.48
CA PRO A 112 -4.94 -0.73 -19.46
C PRO A 112 -5.10 -1.51 -20.78
N PRO A 113 -5.80 -2.66 -20.77
CA PRO A 113 -6.01 -3.46 -21.98
C PRO A 113 -6.89 -2.73 -23.01
N ASP A 114 -6.75 -3.08 -24.29
CA ASP A 114 -7.62 -2.57 -25.35
C ASP A 114 -9.08 -2.96 -25.11
N ALA A 115 -10.04 -2.13 -25.54
CA ALA A 115 -11.46 -2.34 -25.22
C ALA A 115 -12.12 -3.53 -25.94
N LYS A 116 -11.41 -4.27 -26.80
CA LYS A 116 -11.95 -5.45 -27.51
C LYS A 116 -11.64 -6.72 -26.72
N GLY A 117 -12.32 -7.82 -27.07
CA GLY A 117 -12.10 -9.13 -26.45
C GLY A 117 -12.20 -9.10 -24.92
N PHE A 118 -11.09 -9.42 -24.24
CA PHE A 118 -11.00 -9.41 -22.79
C PHE A 118 -11.20 -8.01 -22.18
N GLY A 119 -10.71 -6.94 -22.82
CA GLY A 119 -10.82 -5.62 -22.21
C GLY A 119 -12.26 -5.12 -22.13
N ALA A 120 -13.15 -5.56 -23.02
CA ALA A 120 -14.59 -5.30 -22.85
C ALA A 120 -15.11 -5.80 -21.49
N TRP A 121 -14.60 -6.94 -21.01
CA TRP A 121 -14.88 -7.45 -19.66
C TRP A 121 -14.15 -6.67 -18.58
N TYR A 122 -12.89 -6.29 -18.79
CA TYR A 122 -12.12 -5.44 -17.87
C TYR A 122 -12.88 -4.16 -17.50
N TYR A 123 -13.36 -3.41 -18.51
CA TYR A 123 -14.08 -2.16 -18.30
C TYR A 123 -15.50 -2.38 -17.73
N ARG A 124 -16.30 -3.29 -18.30
CA ARG A 124 -17.67 -3.55 -17.81
C ARG A 124 -17.68 -4.15 -16.40
N GLY A 125 -16.69 -4.97 -16.09
CA GLY A 125 -16.49 -5.58 -14.79
C GLY A 125 -15.81 -4.66 -13.77
N GLN A 126 -15.36 -3.46 -14.16
CA GLN A 126 -14.59 -2.54 -13.33
C GLN A 126 -13.38 -3.23 -12.67
N LEU A 127 -12.66 -4.06 -13.42
CA LEU A 127 -11.56 -4.86 -12.86
C LEU A 127 -10.42 -3.99 -12.35
N GLU A 128 -10.18 -2.81 -12.96
CA GLU A 128 -9.22 -1.81 -12.48
C GLU A 128 -9.47 -1.39 -11.03
N ARG A 129 -10.74 -1.26 -10.65
CA ARG A 129 -11.15 -0.90 -9.29
C ARG A 129 -11.25 -2.12 -8.38
N ASN A 130 -11.77 -3.22 -8.90
CA ASN A 130 -12.08 -4.40 -8.10
C ASN A 130 -10.82 -5.18 -7.71
N ALA A 131 -9.82 -5.27 -8.59
CA ALA A 131 -8.61 -6.03 -8.31
C ALA A 131 -7.78 -5.45 -7.14
N PRO A 132 -7.51 -4.12 -7.06
CA PRO A 132 -6.87 -3.55 -5.87
C PRO A 132 -7.72 -3.74 -4.61
N GLU A 133 -9.04 -3.62 -4.72
CA GLU A 133 -9.96 -3.76 -3.59
C GLU A 133 -9.95 -5.18 -2.98
N GLU A 134 -9.80 -6.22 -3.81
CA GLU A 134 -9.52 -7.59 -3.34
C GLU A 134 -8.29 -7.61 -2.43
N THR A 135 -7.19 -7.02 -2.87
CA THR A 135 -5.92 -6.99 -2.12
C THR A 135 -6.04 -6.24 -0.80
N VAL A 136 -6.70 -5.07 -0.83
CA VAL A 136 -6.97 -4.26 0.36
C VAL A 136 -7.78 -5.05 1.37
N ARG A 137 -8.85 -5.72 0.94
CA ARG A 137 -9.71 -6.53 1.83
C ARG A 137 -8.99 -7.74 2.37
N PHE A 138 -8.21 -8.40 1.53
CA PHE A 138 -7.35 -9.51 1.93
C PHE A 138 -6.38 -9.08 3.04
N PHE A 139 -5.66 -7.98 2.84
CA PHE A 139 -4.76 -7.43 3.86
C PHE A 139 -5.50 -7.02 5.13
N ARG A 140 -6.64 -6.33 5.00
CA ARG A 140 -7.48 -5.92 6.14
C ARG A 140 -7.86 -7.13 7.00
N HIS A 141 -8.27 -8.22 6.36
CA HIS A 141 -8.64 -9.43 7.08
C HIS A 141 -7.46 -10.09 7.80
N LEU A 142 -6.29 -10.14 7.17
CA LEU A 142 -5.07 -10.65 7.84
C LEU A 142 -4.69 -9.80 9.05
N LEU A 143 -4.86 -8.48 8.95
CA LEU A 143 -4.58 -7.55 10.03
C LEU A 143 -5.58 -7.68 11.19
N ASP A 144 -6.88 -7.72 10.88
CA ASP A 144 -7.96 -7.80 11.87
C ASP A 144 -7.93 -9.09 12.66
N GLU A 145 -7.75 -10.21 11.96
CA GLU A 145 -7.74 -11.54 12.56
C GLU A 145 -6.35 -11.97 13.03
N ASN A 146 -5.35 -11.08 12.91
CA ASN A 146 -3.94 -11.34 13.26
C ASN A 146 -3.43 -12.68 12.70
N LEU A 147 -3.71 -12.92 11.41
CA LEU A 147 -3.38 -14.17 10.73
C LEU A 147 -1.89 -14.24 10.37
N SER A 148 -1.41 -15.47 10.13
CA SER A 148 -0.01 -15.68 9.74
C SER A 148 0.34 -14.95 8.45
N VAL A 149 1.52 -14.31 8.43
CA VAL A 149 2.10 -13.71 7.21
C VAL A 149 2.29 -14.72 6.08
N ARG A 150 2.29 -16.04 6.37
CA ARG A 150 2.33 -17.09 5.35
C ARG A 150 1.15 -17.03 4.38
N ASN A 151 0.02 -16.48 4.80
CA ASN A 151 -1.15 -16.27 3.93
C ASN A 151 -0.83 -15.38 2.73
N PHE A 152 0.16 -14.49 2.81
CA PHE A 152 0.59 -13.69 1.66
C PHE A 152 1.17 -14.54 0.53
N ILE A 153 1.67 -15.75 0.84
CA ILE A 153 2.24 -16.69 -0.13
C ILE A 153 1.24 -17.79 -0.48
N ASP A 154 0.62 -18.39 0.53
CA ASP A 154 -0.32 -19.50 0.38
C ASP A 154 -1.50 -19.30 1.34
N SER A 155 -2.68 -19.08 0.77
CA SER A 155 -3.94 -18.83 1.48
C SER A 155 -5.04 -19.67 0.87
N ASP A 156 -5.93 -20.20 1.71
CA ASP A 156 -7.11 -20.98 1.30
C ASP A 156 -8.35 -20.09 1.10
N PHE A 157 -8.20 -18.76 1.16
CA PHE A 157 -9.30 -17.82 0.93
C PHE A 157 -8.89 -16.63 0.06
N ALA A 158 -9.90 -16.03 -0.57
CA ALA A 158 -9.83 -14.75 -1.28
C ALA A 158 -11.07 -13.90 -1.00
N PHE A 159 -10.98 -12.60 -1.30
CA PHE A 159 -12.10 -11.68 -1.27
C PHE A 159 -12.48 -11.31 -2.69
N VAL A 160 -13.62 -11.80 -3.16
CA VAL A 160 -14.04 -11.62 -4.56
C VAL A 160 -15.45 -11.08 -4.64
N ASN A 161 -15.72 -10.35 -5.72
CA ASN A 161 -17.07 -10.04 -6.17
C ASN A 161 -17.32 -10.74 -7.53
N TYR A 162 -18.54 -10.64 -8.07
CA TYR A 162 -18.93 -11.34 -9.30
C TYR A 162 -17.95 -11.13 -10.47
N PRO A 163 -17.49 -9.89 -10.79
CA PRO A 163 -16.49 -9.68 -11.82
C PRO A 163 -15.20 -10.49 -11.64
N LEU A 164 -14.63 -10.49 -10.44
CA LEU A 164 -13.41 -11.23 -10.10
C LEU A 164 -13.63 -12.74 -10.03
N ALA A 165 -14.75 -13.18 -9.45
CA ALA A 165 -15.08 -14.59 -9.39
C ALA A 165 -15.20 -15.20 -10.79
N LYS A 166 -15.83 -14.48 -11.73
CA LYS A 166 -15.87 -14.90 -13.14
C LYS A 166 -14.49 -14.89 -13.79
N LEU A 167 -13.63 -13.91 -13.48
CA LEU A 167 -12.24 -13.88 -13.95
C LEU A 167 -11.45 -15.11 -13.45
N TYR A 168 -11.67 -15.51 -12.20
CA TYR A 168 -10.96 -16.62 -11.57
C TYR A 168 -11.60 -17.99 -11.80
N GLY A 169 -12.79 -18.05 -12.41
CA GLY A 169 -13.55 -19.28 -12.58
C GLY A 169 -14.18 -19.82 -11.28
N ILE A 170 -14.35 -18.97 -10.27
CA ILE A 170 -14.99 -19.29 -8.99
C ILE A 170 -16.51 -19.28 -9.18
N LYS A 171 -17.16 -20.42 -8.92
CA LYS A 171 -18.61 -20.57 -8.99
C LYS A 171 -19.27 -20.14 -7.68
N GLY A 172 -20.56 -19.78 -7.73
CA GLY A 172 -21.38 -19.46 -6.55
C GLY A 172 -21.49 -17.97 -6.23
N VAL A 173 -20.50 -17.17 -6.58
CA VAL A 173 -20.49 -15.70 -6.38
C VAL A 173 -21.37 -15.03 -7.44
N LYS A 174 -22.41 -14.32 -7.01
CA LYS A 174 -23.34 -13.59 -7.92
C LYS A 174 -23.45 -12.10 -7.60
N SER A 175 -22.98 -11.66 -6.44
CA SER A 175 -23.09 -10.28 -5.97
C SER A 175 -21.95 -9.41 -6.51
N ARG A 176 -22.21 -8.10 -6.66
CA ARG A 176 -21.15 -7.11 -6.88
C ARG A 176 -20.46 -6.66 -5.59
N ALA A 177 -21.05 -6.98 -4.43
CA ALA A 177 -20.37 -6.84 -3.15
C ALA A 177 -19.25 -7.89 -3.03
N PHE A 178 -18.21 -7.57 -2.27
CA PHE A 178 -17.14 -8.51 -1.96
C PHE A 178 -17.60 -9.50 -0.90
N GLU A 179 -17.29 -10.77 -1.12
CA GLU A 179 -17.48 -11.86 -0.17
C GLU A 179 -16.17 -12.64 -0.01
N LYS A 180 -15.92 -13.13 1.22
CA LYS A 180 -14.83 -14.06 1.49
C LYS A 180 -15.22 -15.43 0.96
N VAL A 181 -14.39 -16.02 0.12
CA VAL A 181 -14.61 -17.36 -0.45
C VAL A 181 -13.45 -18.28 -0.11
N THR A 182 -13.74 -19.56 0.08
CA THR A 182 -12.71 -20.61 0.19
C THR A 182 -12.25 -21.02 -1.21
N LEU A 183 -10.94 -21.03 -1.40
CA LEU A 183 -10.28 -21.42 -2.64
C LEU A 183 -10.09 -22.93 -2.68
N GLN A 184 -10.49 -23.53 -3.81
CA GLN A 184 -10.22 -24.94 -4.10
C GLN A 184 -8.97 -25.11 -4.97
N ASP A 185 -8.59 -24.06 -5.71
CA ASP A 185 -7.40 -24.05 -6.56
C ASP A 185 -6.22 -23.43 -5.82
N LYS A 186 -5.23 -24.26 -5.50
CA LYS A 186 -4.00 -23.82 -4.81
C LYS A 186 -3.20 -22.77 -5.59
N ARG A 187 -3.42 -22.63 -6.90
CA ARG A 187 -2.76 -21.59 -7.73
C ARG A 187 -3.29 -20.18 -7.46
N ARG A 188 -4.40 -20.05 -6.73
CA ARG A 188 -5.06 -18.77 -6.43
C ARG A 188 -4.82 -18.27 -5.00
N GLY A 189 -4.11 -19.04 -4.18
CA GLY A 189 -3.78 -18.66 -2.83
C GLY A 189 -2.76 -17.51 -2.77
N GLY A 190 -2.94 -16.62 -1.82
CA GLY A 190 -2.01 -15.52 -1.52
C GLY A 190 -1.96 -14.42 -2.57
N LEU A 191 -0.97 -13.52 -2.44
CA LEU A 191 -0.82 -12.33 -3.27
C LEU A 191 -0.51 -12.67 -4.73
N LEU A 192 0.30 -13.69 -4.98
CA LEU A 192 0.70 -14.11 -6.32
C LEU A 192 -0.46 -14.67 -7.16
N GLY A 193 -1.57 -15.04 -6.52
CA GLY A 193 -2.80 -15.49 -7.18
C GLY A 193 -3.75 -14.36 -7.60
N GLN A 194 -3.57 -13.15 -7.06
CA GLN A 194 -4.49 -12.01 -7.22
C GLN A 194 -4.26 -11.25 -8.53
N ALA A 195 -5.35 -10.81 -9.15
CA ALA A 195 -5.32 -10.07 -10.41
C ALA A 195 -4.49 -8.78 -10.32
N SER A 196 -4.57 -8.06 -9.21
CA SER A 196 -3.82 -6.82 -8.99
C SER A 196 -2.31 -7.04 -9.10
N VAL A 197 -1.78 -8.06 -8.42
CA VAL A 197 -0.36 -8.42 -8.44
C VAL A 197 0.03 -9.00 -9.81
N LEU A 198 -0.81 -9.85 -10.39
CA LEU A 198 -0.55 -10.42 -11.71
C LEU A 198 -0.51 -9.37 -12.82
N THR A 199 -1.32 -8.31 -12.70
CA THR A 199 -1.35 -7.18 -13.64
C THR A 199 -0.24 -6.18 -13.38
N THR A 200 0.05 -5.81 -12.13
CA THR A 200 1.14 -4.85 -11.83
C THR A 200 2.53 -5.42 -12.14
N SER A 201 2.64 -6.75 -12.20
CA SER A 201 3.87 -7.47 -12.55
C SER A 201 3.94 -7.91 -14.03
N ALA A 202 3.08 -7.35 -14.89
CA ALA A 202 3.08 -7.58 -16.33
C ALA A 202 3.57 -6.33 -17.09
N ASN A 203 3.82 -6.47 -18.40
CA ASN A 203 3.84 -5.31 -19.29
C ASN A 203 2.42 -5.18 -19.88
N GLY A 204 1.97 -3.97 -20.25
CA GLY A 204 0.56 -3.72 -20.62
C GLY A 204 0.01 -4.49 -21.83
N ILE A 205 0.83 -5.34 -22.46
CA ILE A 205 0.51 -6.13 -23.65
C ILE A 205 0.57 -7.64 -23.31
N ASP A 206 1.59 -8.07 -22.57
CA ASP A 206 1.90 -9.47 -22.26
C ASP A 206 2.34 -9.69 -20.81
N THR A 207 2.21 -10.94 -20.34
CA THR A 207 2.80 -11.33 -19.05
C THR A 207 4.32 -11.29 -19.10
N SER A 208 5.00 -10.66 -18.13
CA SER A 208 6.47 -10.64 -18.11
C SER A 208 7.03 -11.40 -16.90
N PRO A 209 7.60 -12.61 -17.10
CA PRO A 209 8.22 -13.37 -16.01
C PRO A 209 9.41 -12.64 -15.38
N VAL A 210 10.14 -11.84 -16.16
CA VAL A 210 11.28 -11.05 -15.67
C VAL A 210 10.78 -9.95 -14.73
N ILE A 211 9.83 -9.13 -15.17
CA ILE A 211 9.25 -8.05 -14.34
C ILE A 211 8.62 -8.66 -13.07
N ARG A 212 7.93 -9.80 -13.20
CA ARG A 212 7.38 -10.51 -12.04
C ARG A 212 8.45 -11.03 -11.08
N GLY A 213 9.56 -11.55 -11.59
CA GLY A 213 10.69 -11.98 -10.76
C GLY A 213 11.29 -10.81 -9.98
N VAL A 214 11.51 -9.68 -10.65
CA VAL A 214 11.97 -8.42 -10.02
C VAL A 214 10.99 -8.00 -8.92
N TRP A 215 9.69 -7.95 -9.23
CA TRP A 215 8.66 -7.57 -8.26
C TRP A 215 8.65 -8.47 -7.02
N VAL A 216 8.84 -9.78 -7.17
CA VAL A 216 8.94 -10.73 -6.03
C VAL A 216 10.19 -10.46 -5.18
N LEU A 217 11.33 -10.26 -5.85
CA LEU A 217 12.60 -9.97 -5.17
C LEU A 217 12.54 -8.67 -4.36
N GLU A 218 11.91 -7.64 -4.91
CA GLU A 218 11.76 -6.32 -4.29
C GLU A 218 10.72 -6.32 -3.17
N ASN A 219 9.50 -6.80 -3.46
CA ASN A 219 8.35 -6.57 -2.60
C ASN A 219 8.10 -7.71 -1.60
N LEU A 220 8.64 -8.91 -1.84
CA LEU A 220 8.47 -10.05 -0.92
C LEU A 220 9.78 -10.47 -0.24
N LEU A 221 10.90 -10.54 -0.98
CA LEU A 221 12.17 -11.06 -0.45
C LEU A 221 13.10 -9.98 0.12
N GLY A 222 12.92 -8.72 -0.28
CA GLY A 222 13.78 -7.61 0.15
C GLY A 222 15.20 -7.67 -0.42
N THR A 223 15.38 -8.32 -1.57
CA THR A 223 16.66 -8.52 -2.26
C THR A 223 16.57 -8.03 -3.72
N PRO A 224 16.41 -6.72 -3.95
CA PRO A 224 16.28 -6.17 -5.31
C PRO A 224 17.44 -6.61 -6.20
N PRO A 225 17.18 -7.03 -7.46
CA PRO A 225 18.25 -7.39 -8.37
C PRO A 225 19.07 -6.16 -8.78
N SER A 226 20.31 -6.37 -9.19
CA SER A 226 21.11 -5.31 -9.80
C SER A 226 20.45 -4.80 -11.08
N PRO A 227 20.60 -3.50 -11.41
CA PRO A 227 20.09 -2.98 -12.67
C PRO A 227 20.70 -3.75 -13.86
N PRO A 228 19.95 -3.93 -14.96
CA PRO A 228 20.45 -4.63 -16.14
C PRO A 228 21.69 -3.91 -16.72
N PRO A 229 22.69 -4.65 -17.26
CA PRO A 229 23.80 -4.04 -17.97
C PRO A 229 23.34 -3.29 -19.23
N ASP A 230 23.95 -2.16 -19.55
CA ASP A 230 23.57 -1.28 -20.67
C ASP A 230 23.56 -1.97 -22.05
N ASN A 231 24.32 -3.06 -22.21
CA ASN A 231 24.57 -3.72 -23.50
C ASN A 231 23.66 -4.94 -23.79
N VAL A 232 22.69 -5.27 -22.94
CA VAL A 232 21.80 -6.42 -23.17
C VAL A 232 20.51 -5.96 -23.85
N PRO A 233 20.23 -6.39 -25.10
CA PRO A 233 18.99 -6.03 -25.78
C PRO A 233 17.78 -6.62 -25.04
N ALA A 234 16.71 -5.84 -24.95
CA ALA A 234 15.46 -6.30 -24.34
C ALA A 234 14.91 -7.52 -25.09
N ILE A 235 14.39 -8.49 -24.34
CA ILE A 235 13.67 -9.62 -24.93
C ILE A 235 12.35 -9.09 -25.50
N GLU A 236 12.25 -8.98 -26.81
CA GLU A 236 11.01 -8.60 -27.47
C GLU A 236 10.04 -9.80 -27.50
N PRO A 237 8.82 -9.66 -26.96
CA PRO A 237 7.81 -10.73 -27.02
C PRO A 237 7.38 -10.98 -28.47
N ASP A 238 7.17 -12.26 -28.80
CA ASP A 238 6.66 -12.65 -30.13
C ASP A 238 5.15 -12.40 -30.19
N ILE A 239 4.78 -11.25 -30.72
CA ILE A 239 3.38 -10.81 -30.94
C ILE A 239 2.61 -11.67 -31.95
N ARG A 240 3.24 -12.63 -32.63
CA ARG A 240 2.59 -13.53 -33.60
C ARG A 240 2.10 -14.84 -32.98
N GLY A 241 2.38 -15.06 -31.68
CA GLY A 241 1.90 -16.22 -30.92
C GLY A 241 2.59 -17.53 -31.25
N THR A 242 3.72 -17.49 -31.97
CA THR A 242 4.43 -18.69 -32.43
C THR A 242 5.36 -19.29 -31.37
N THR A 243 5.74 -18.55 -30.33
CA THR A 243 6.55 -19.02 -29.20
C THR A 243 6.08 -18.45 -27.87
N THR A 244 6.14 -19.26 -26.79
CA THR A 244 5.80 -18.74 -25.45
C THR A 244 6.96 -17.93 -24.87
N ILE A 245 6.70 -16.95 -24.01
CA ILE A 245 7.75 -16.19 -23.32
C ILE A 245 8.68 -17.11 -22.49
N ARG A 246 8.17 -18.25 -22.02
CA ARG A 246 8.99 -19.29 -21.37
C ARG A 246 10.05 -19.82 -22.34
N ASP A 247 9.66 -20.16 -23.56
CA ASP A 247 10.57 -20.72 -24.57
C ASP A 247 11.59 -19.67 -25.04
N GLN A 248 11.18 -18.40 -25.12
CA GLN A 248 12.09 -17.28 -25.40
C GLN A 248 13.13 -17.08 -24.30
N LEU A 249 12.71 -17.09 -23.03
CA LEU A 249 13.63 -16.98 -21.89
C LEU A 249 14.58 -18.16 -21.79
N ALA A 250 14.14 -19.37 -22.12
CA ALA A 250 15.00 -20.56 -22.15
C ALA A 250 16.15 -20.37 -23.14
N LYS A 251 15.85 -19.90 -24.36
CA LYS A 251 16.88 -19.58 -25.37
C LYS A 251 17.78 -18.42 -24.95
N HIS A 252 17.23 -17.40 -24.30
CA HIS A 252 18.01 -16.23 -23.86
C HIS A 252 19.02 -16.57 -22.75
N ARG A 253 18.70 -17.53 -21.88
CA ARG A 253 19.61 -18.04 -20.83
C ARG A 253 20.79 -18.83 -21.37
N GLU A 254 20.75 -19.27 -22.63
CA GLU A 254 21.87 -19.94 -23.29
C GLU A 254 22.91 -18.95 -23.84
N VAL A 255 22.65 -17.64 -23.76
CA VAL A 255 23.60 -16.59 -24.15
C VAL A 255 24.61 -16.36 -23.02
N GLU A 256 25.90 -16.50 -23.35
CA GLU A 256 27.03 -16.51 -22.41
C GLU A 256 27.14 -15.24 -21.53
N SER A 257 26.63 -14.10 -22.00
CA SER A 257 26.59 -12.83 -21.24
C SER A 257 25.43 -12.71 -20.25
N CYS A 258 24.47 -13.65 -20.28
CA CYS A 258 23.21 -13.60 -19.55
C CYS A 258 22.98 -14.82 -18.62
N ALA A 259 23.95 -15.74 -18.55
CA ALA A 259 23.91 -16.96 -17.74
C ALA A 259 24.28 -16.73 -16.26
#